data_AF-A0A2G9TCG3-F1
#
_entry.id   AF-A0A2G9TCG3-F1
#
_cell.length_a   1.000
_cell.length_b   1.000
_cell.length_c   1.000
_cell.angle_alpha   90.00
_cell.angle_beta   90.00
_cell.angle_gamma   90.00
#
_symmetry.space_group_name_H-M   'P 1'
#
loop_
_entity.id
_entity.type
_entity.pdbx_description
1 polymer ?
#
loop_
_entity_poly.entity_id
_entity_poly.type
_entity_poly.pdbx_seq_one_letter_code
_entity_poly.pdbx_strand_id
1 'polypeptide(L)'
;MRQISLGAKSDEDSDLEELSDGDYDDHVVVRDLDPEVVEMYKEIGRVLSKYRSGKIPKAFKVIPKMVNWEQILYLTDPDGWSAAAVYQATRLFASNLNPRMCQRFYNLVLLPRLRDDIDEFKKLNFHLYQALCKAMYKPAAFFKGIILPLCESGTCTLREATIFSSVLAKVSIPMFHAAAAMLKVGFLFTEVNL
;
A
#
# COMPACT_ATOMS: atom_id res chain seq x y z
N MET A 1 -34.02 39.49 -7.90
CA MET A 1 -34.27 38.17 -7.29
C MET A 1 -33.95 37.07 -8.28
N ARG A 2 -32.83 36.38 -8.10
CA ARG A 2 -32.55 35.05 -8.63
C ARG A 2 -31.66 34.38 -7.60
N GLN A 3 -32.23 33.46 -6.83
CA GLN A 3 -31.48 32.58 -5.97
C GLN A 3 -30.67 31.62 -6.85
N ILE A 4 -29.39 31.45 -6.53
CA ILE A 4 -28.54 30.41 -7.09
C ILE A 4 -28.27 29.47 -5.92
N SER A 5 -28.88 28.28 -5.95
CA SER A 5 -28.64 27.22 -4.98
C SER A 5 -27.19 26.76 -5.07
N LEU A 6 -26.43 26.90 -3.99
CA LEU A 6 -25.19 26.18 -3.77
C LEU A 6 -25.53 24.75 -3.34
N GLY A 7 -25.43 23.81 -4.28
CA GLY A 7 -25.29 22.39 -3.95
C GLY A 7 -23.81 22.11 -3.66
N ALA A 8 -23.38 22.35 -2.43
CA ALA A 8 -22.12 21.79 -1.93
C ALA A 8 -22.34 20.28 -1.75
N LYS A 9 -21.80 19.48 -2.66
CA LYS A 9 -21.67 18.04 -2.45
C LYS A 9 -20.51 17.88 -1.47
N SER A 10 -20.82 17.66 -0.20
CA SER A 10 -19.83 17.51 0.88
C SER A 10 -19.00 16.25 0.66
N ASP A 11 -17.69 16.35 0.94
CA ASP A 11 -16.72 15.24 0.90
C ASP A 11 -17.11 14.04 1.81
N GLU A 12 -18.13 14.19 2.65
CA GLU A 12 -18.69 13.15 3.52
C GLU A 12 -19.46 12.07 2.75
N ASP A 13 -20.06 12.38 1.60
CA ASP A 13 -20.83 11.41 0.80
C ASP A 13 -19.92 10.42 0.06
N SER A 14 -18.68 10.79 -0.27
CA SER A 14 -17.73 9.88 -0.92
C SER A 14 -17.15 8.83 0.02
N ASP A 15 -17.08 9.12 1.32
CA ASP A 15 -16.54 8.20 2.32
C ASP A 15 -17.56 7.13 2.72
N LEU A 16 -18.87 7.39 2.54
CA LEU A 16 -19.95 6.46 2.85
C LEU A 16 -20.18 5.41 1.74
N GLU A 17 -19.84 5.72 0.48
CA GLU A 17 -19.88 4.75 -0.63
C GLU A 17 -18.73 3.71 -0.58
N GLU A 18 -17.65 3.97 0.17
CA GLU A 18 -16.53 3.02 0.38
C GLU A 18 -16.86 1.86 1.35
N LEU A 19 -18.08 1.79 1.87
CA LEU A 19 -18.60 0.67 2.66
C LEU A 19 -19.33 -0.39 1.83
N SER A 20 -19.53 -0.16 0.52
CA SER A 20 -20.00 -1.24 -0.35
C SER A 20 -18.83 -2.14 -0.72
N ASP A 21 -18.83 -3.34 -0.14
CA ASP A 21 -18.02 -4.46 -0.61
C ASP A 21 -18.59 -4.87 -1.99
N GLY A 22 -18.25 -4.06 -2.99
CA GLY A 22 -18.63 -4.24 -4.38
C GLY A 22 -17.79 -5.36 -4.97
N ASP A 23 -18.43 -6.52 -5.06
CA ASP A 23 -18.02 -7.70 -5.81
C ASP A 23 -17.48 -7.27 -7.18
N TYR A 24 -16.16 -7.31 -7.33
CA TYR A 24 -15.48 -7.11 -8.60
C TYR A 24 -14.72 -8.39 -8.86
N ASP A 25 -15.27 -9.11 -9.82
CA ASP A 25 -14.71 -10.21 -10.60
C ASP A 25 -13.19 -10.40 -10.44
N ASP A 26 -12.81 -11.43 -9.68
CA ASP A 26 -11.45 -11.92 -9.43
C ASP A 26 -10.82 -12.58 -10.68
N HIS A 27 -11.27 -12.23 -11.87
CA HIS A 27 -10.61 -12.63 -13.09
C HIS A 27 -9.37 -11.76 -13.33
N VAL A 28 -8.27 -12.17 -12.71
CA VAL A 28 -6.91 -11.83 -13.16
C VAL A 28 -6.78 -12.36 -14.60
N VAL A 29 -7.23 -11.56 -15.58
CA VAL A 29 -6.97 -11.85 -16.98
C VAL A 29 -5.48 -11.62 -17.18
N VAL A 30 -4.71 -12.70 -17.05
CA VAL A 30 -3.31 -12.74 -17.49
C VAL A 30 -3.35 -12.50 -18.98
N ARG A 31 -3.08 -11.25 -19.37
CA ARG A 31 -2.98 -10.89 -20.78
C ARG A 31 -1.64 -11.36 -21.27
N ASP A 32 -1.63 -11.96 -22.46
CA ASP A 32 -0.40 -12.19 -23.19
C ASP A 32 0.27 -10.83 -23.41
N LEU A 33 1.46 -10.66 -22.83
CA LEU A 33 2.27 -9.46 -22.96
C LEU A 33 3.26 -9.67 -24.09
N ASP A 34 3.48 -8.61 -24.87
CA ASP A 34 4.53 -8.58 -25.87
C ASP A 34 5.89 -8.90 -25.22
N PRO A 35 6.68 -9.85 -25.76
CA PRO A 35 8.01 -10.19 -25.24
C PRO A 35 8.92 -8.97 -25.03
N GLU A 36 8.83 -7.94 -25.87
CA GLU A 36 9.62 -6.71 -25.73
C GLU A 36 9.23 -5.92 -24.47
N VAL A 37 7.93 -5.85 -24.19
CA VAL A 37 7.40 -5.19 -22.98
C VAL A 37 7.88 -5.94 -21.74
N VAL A 38 7.87 -7.28 -21.79
CA VAL A 38 8.35 -8.13 -20.71
C VAL A 38 9.83 -7.86 -20.41
N GLU A 39 10.68 -7.86 -21.43
CA GLU A 39 12.12 -7.64 -21.21
C GLU A 39 12.42 -6.21 -20.75
N MET A 40 11.69 -5.21 -21.25
CA MET A 40 11.79 -3.84 -20.78
C MET A 40 11.50 -3.72 -19.27
N TYR A 41 10.43 -4.33 -18.77
CA TYR A 41 10.10 -4.27 -17.33
C TYR A 41 11.05 -5.07 -16.45
N LYS A 42 11.60 -6.18 -16.95
CA LYS A 42 12.69 -6.90 -16.27
C LYS A 42 13.93 -6.03 -16.12
N GLU A 43 14.32 -5.30 -17.17
CA GLU A 43 15.45 -4.36 -17.10
C GLU A 43 15.19 -3.23 -16.11
N ILE A 44 13.96 -2.72 -16.04
CA ILE A 44 13.57 -1.75 -15.01
C ILE A 44 13.75 -2.34 -13.60
N GLY A 45 13.38 -3.61 -13.39
CA GLY A 45 13.65 -4.31 -12.13
C GLY A 45 15.14 -4.32 -11.76
N ARG A 46 16.01 -4.62 -12.73
CA ARG A 46 17.48 -4.57 -12.55
C ARG A 46 18.00 -3.18 -12.21
N VAL A 47 17.36 -2.13 -12.71
CA VAL A 47 17.67 -0.74 -12.34
C VAL A 47 17.19 -0.42 -10.92
N LEU A 48 16.00 -0.88 -10.54
CA LEU A 48 15.40 -0.64 -9.21
C LEU A 48 16.15 -1.36 -8.08
N SER A 49 16.76 -2.52 -8.35
CA SER A 49 17.59 -3.23 -7.36
C SER A 49 18.85 -2.44 -6.96
N LYS A 50 19.40 -1.67 -7.90
CA LYS A 50 20.60 -0.82 -7.68
C LYS A 50 20.27 0.63 -7.36
N TYR A 51 18.99 1.01 -7.39
CA TYR A 51 18.58 2.39 -7.20
C TYR A 51 18.97 2.93 -5.81
N ARG A 52 19.37 4.20 -5.78
CA ARG A 52 19.71 4.92 -4.54
C ARG A 52 19.08 6.31 -4.51
N SER A 53 19.22 7.05 -5.60
CA SER A 53 18.73 8.41 -5.73
C SER A 53 18.48 8.77 -7.19
N GLY A 54 17.82 9.90 -7.44
CA GLY A 54 17.58 10.42 -8.79
C GLY A 54 16.14 10.24 -9.26
N LYS A 55 15.97 10.16 -10.59
CA LYS A 55 14.66 10.03 -11.22
C LYS A 55 14.34 8.55 -11.42
N ILE A 56 13.16 8.11 -10.98
CA ILE A 56 12.60 6.82 -11.38
C ILE A 56 12.36 6.81 -12.90
N PRO A 57 12.69 5.69 -13.60
CA PRO A 57 12.31 5.45 -14.98
C PRO A 57 10.86 5.83 -15.32
N LYS A 58 10.65 6.47 -16.47
CA LYS A 58 9.33 6.93 -16.92
C LYS A 58 8.34 5.77 -17.09
N ALA A 59 8.81 4.64 -17.59
CA ALA A 59 8.02 3.42 -17.74
C ALA A 59 7.49 2.90 -16.40
N PHE A 60 8.26 2.99 -15.31
CA PHE A 60 7.75 2.61 -13.99
C PHE A 60 6.65 3.56 -13.49
N LYS A 61 6.75 4.86 -13.82
CA LYS A 61 5.76 5.87 -13.38
C LYS A 61 4.38 5.69 -13.99
N VAL A 62 4.27 4.98 -15.11
CA VAL A 62 2.98 4.75 -15.78
C VAL A 62 2.26 3.49 -15.28
N ILE A 63 2.94 2.62 -14.53
CA ILE A 63 2.36 1.36 -14.01
C ILE A 63 1.04 1.58 -13.26
N PRO A 64 0.90 2.56 -12.33
CA PRO A 64 -0.35 2.76 -11.60
C PRO A 64 -1.57 3.11 -12.47
N LYS A 65 -1.36 3.51 -13.72
CA LYS A 65 -2.44 3.88 -14.66
C LYS A 65 -2.86 2.71 -15.55
N MET A 66 -2.18 1.59 -15.47
CA MET A 66 -2.46 0.41 -16.29
C MET A 66 -3.55 -0.44 -15.63
N VAL A 67 -4.38 -1.09 -16.46
CA VAL A 67 -5.41 -2.02 -15.98
C VAL A 67 -4.76 -3.26 -15.35
N ASN A 68 -3.71 -3.78 -15.99
CA ASN A 68 -2.94 -4.95 -15.55
C ASN A 68 -1.69 -4.55 -14.73
N TRP A 69 -1.79 -3.51 -13.91
CA TRP A 69 -0.63 -2.97 -13.17
C TRP A 69 0.07 -4.01 -12.30
N GLU A 70 -0.65 -4.98 -11.71
CA GLU A 70 -0.08 -6.04 -10.87
C GLU A 70 0.83 -6.98 -11.66
N GLN A 71 0.37 -7.44 -12.82
CA GLN A 71 1.14 -8.30 -13.72
C GLN A 71 2.42 -7.57 -14.16
N ILE A 72 2.31 -6.29 -14.52
CA ILE A 72 3.46 -5.48 -14.94
C ILE A 72 4.42 -5.24 -13.77
N LEU A 73 3.90 -4.99 -12.57
CA LEU A 73 4.71 -4.79 -11.37
C LEU A 73 5.50 -6.06 -11.03
N TYR A 74 4.87 -7.22 -11.14
CA TYR A 74 5.52 -8.50 -10.88
C TYR A 74 6.75 -8.74 -11.76
N LEU A 75 6.71 -8.32 -13.03
CA LEU A 75 7.85 -8.42 -13.95
C LEU A 75 9.08 -7.62 -13.50
N THR A 76 8.90 -6.62 -12.65
CA THR A 76 9.99 -5.78 -12.15
C THR A 76 10.68 -6.35 -10.90
N ASP A 77 10.32 -7.56 -10.47
CA ASP A 77 10.88 -8.28 -9.32
C ASP A 77 10.92 -7.42 -8.03
N PRO A 78 9.75 -7.14 -7.42
CA PRO A 78 9.66 -6.23 -6.27
C PRO A 78 10.49 -6.65 -5.05
N ASP A 79 10.73 -7.94 -4.88
CA ASP A 79 11.53 -8.49 -3.78
C ASP A 79 13.00 -8.05 -3.90
N GLY A 80 13.51 -8.00 -5.13
CA GLY A 80 14.86 -7.56 -5.47
C GLY A 80 15.11 -6.04 -5.39
N TRP A 81 14.08 -5.22 -5.14
CA TRP A 81 14.25 -3.76 -5.12
C TRP A 81 15.13 -3.27 -3.98
N SER A 82 15.82 -2.15 -4.18
CA SER A 82 16.49 -1.46 -3.07
C SER A 82 15.47 -0.81 -2.12
N ALA A 83 15.83 -0.61 -0.85
CA ALA A 83 14.99 0.10 0.11
C ALA A 83 14.61 1.53 -0.38
N ALA A 84 15.51 2.21 -1.08
CA ALA A 84 15.26 3.51 -1.69
C ALA A 84 14.24 3.43 -2.84
N ALA A 85 14.25 2.34 -3.63
CA ALA A 85 13.26 2.10 -4.68
C ALA A 85 11.88 1.84 -4.08
N VAL A 86 11.78 1.00 -3.03
CA VAL A 86 10.53 0.72 -2.32
C VAL A 86 9.89 2.02 -1.79
N TYR A 87 10.68 2.92 -1.22
CA TYR A 87 10.18 4.23 -0.79
C TYR A 87 9.56 5.04 -1.93
N GLN A 88 10.27 5.15 -3.05
CA GLN A 88 9.79 5.95 -4.17
C GLN A 88 8.59 5.30 -4.88
N ALA A 89 8.58 3.96 -4.97
CA ALA A 89 7.44 3.19 -5.45
C ALA A 89 6.23 3.41 -4.53
N THR A 90 6.39 3.27 -3.22
CA THR A 90 5.29 3.49 -2.26
C THR A 90 4.72 4.90 -2.38
N ARG A 91 5.57 5.93 -2.49
CA ARG A 91 5.13 7.32 -2.69
C ARG A 91 4.34 7.50 -3.99
N LEU A 92 4.81 6.89 -5.08
CA LEU A 92 4.16 6.93 -6.39
C LEU A 92 2.80 6.21 -6.38
N PHE A 93 2.75 4.99 -5.83
CA PHE A 93 1.55 4.15 -5.82
C PHE A 93 0.50 4.75 -4.86
N ALA A 94 0.91 5.18 -3.67
CA ALA A 94 0.02 5.84 -2.70
C ALA A 94 -0.62 7.13 -3.23
N SER A 95 -0.03 7.80 -4.22
CA SER A 95 -0.57 9.03 -4.81
C SER A 95 -1.40 8.82 -6.07
N ASN A 96 -1.19 7.72 -6.80
CA ASN A 96 -1.81 7.52 -8.11
C ASN A 96 -2.88 6.41 -8.13
N LEU A 97 -2.81 5.44 -7.22
CA LEU A 97 -3.80 4.36 -7.13
C LEU A 97 -5.00 4.75 -6.26
N ASN A 98 -6.14 4.11 -6.54
CA ASN A 98 -7.30 4.17 -5.64
C ASN A 98 -7.02 3.38 -4.34
N PRO A 99 -7.77 3.60 -3.25
CA PRO A 99 -7.52 2.93 -1.97
C PRO A 99 -7.52 1.40 -2.06
N ARG A 100 -8.41 0.79 -2.84
CA ARG A 100 -8.50 -0.67 -3.02
C ARG A 100 -7.25 -1.26 -3.71
N MET A 101 -6.74 -0.62 -4.75
CA MET A 101 -5.51 -1.05 -5.42
C MET A 101 -4.26 -0.79 -4.54
N CYS A 102 -4.23 0.31 -3.79
CA CYS A 102 -3.19 0.57 -2.80
C CYS A 102 -3.15 -0.52 -1.72
N GLN A 103 -4.30 -0.99 -1.24
CA GLN A 103 -4.37 -2.09 -0.29
C GLN A 103 -3.68 -3.33 -0.83
N ARG A 104 -3.92 -3.70 -2.10
CA ARG A 104 -3.25 -4.83 -2.76
C ARG A 104 -1.74 -4.63 -2.86
N PHE A 105 -1.28 -3.45 -3.29
CA PHE A 105 0.14 -3.13 -3.30
C PHE A 105 0.78 -3.22 -1.90
N TYR A 106 0.10 -2.73 -0.87
CA TYR A 106 0.62 -2.81 0.49
C TYR A 106 0.70 -4.24 1.01
N ASN A 107 -0.32 -5.06 0.72
CA ASN A 107 -0.35 -6.45 1.17
C ASN A 107 0.66 -7.34 0.43
N LEU A 108 0.78 -7.18 -0.89
CA LEU A 108 1.59 -8.07 -1.73
C LEU A 108 3.07 -7.67 -1.81
N VAL A 109 3.40 -6.39 -1.66
CA VAL A 109 4.76 -5.88 -1.87
C VAL A 109 5.32 -5.25 -0.60
N LEU A 110 4.61 -4.27 -0.03
CA LEU A 110 5.19 -3.47 1.06
C LEU A 110 5.27 -4.24 2.37
N LEU A 111 4.21 -4.93 2.79
CA LEU A 111 4.13 -5.65 4.06
C LEU A 111 5.16 -6.79 4.14
N PRO A 112 5.28 -7.71 3.17
CA PRO A 112 6.28 -8.78 3.23
C PRO A 112 7.69 -8.19 3.34
N ARG A 113 8.01 -7.20 2.51
CA ARG A 113 9.32 -6.54 2.52
C ARG A 113 9.67 -5.87 3.85
N LEU A 114 8.68 -5.28 4.54
CA LEU A 114 8.89 -4.69 5.86
C LEU A 114 9.18 -5.77 6.92
N ARG A 115 8.46 -6.89 6.86
CA ARG A 115 8.64 -8.00 7.80
C ARG A 115 10.00 -8.65 7.63
N ASP A 116 10.42 -8.87 6.39
CA ASP A 116 11.73 -9.46 6.06
C ASP A 116 12.89 -8.60 6.60
N ASP A 117 12.86 -7.28 6.39
CA ASP A 117 13.92 -6.37 6.87
C ASP A 117 13.97 -6.32 8.41
N ILE A 118 12.81 -6.35 9.07
CA ILE A 118 12.71 -6.39 10.53
C ILE A 118 13.21 -7.74 11.07
N ASP A 119 12.91 -8.85 10.41
CA ASP A 119 13.36 -10.15 10.86
C ASP A 119 14.87 -10.33 10.65
N GLU A 120 15.42 -9.85 9.53
CA GLU A 120 16.86 -9.96 9.25
C GLU A 120 17.71 -9.04 10.14
N PHE A 121 17.39 -7.74 10.17
CA PHE A 121 18.25 -6.73 10.82
C PHE A 121 17.80 -6.34 12.24
N LYS A 122 16.63 -6.81 12.68
CA LYS A 122 15.98 -6.43 13.95
C LYS A 122 15.76 -4.91 14.11
N LYS A 123 15.91 -4.15 13.03
CA LYS A 123 15.71 -2.71 12.89
C LYS A 123 15.19 -2.45 11.48
N LEU A 124 14.31 -1.48 11.33
CA LEU A 124 13.80 -1.12 10.01
C LEU A 124 14.70 -0.10 9.31
N ASN A 125 15.01 -0.35 8.04
CA ASN A 125 15.73 0.59 7.19
C ASN A 125 15.02 1.96 7.13
N PHE A 126 15.79 3.05 7.12
CA PHE A 126 15.25 4.41 7.07
C PHE A 126 14.31 4.65 5.88
N HIS A 127 14.64 4.18 4.68
CA HIS A 127 13.78 4.36 3.51
C HIS A 127 12.48 3.57 3.62
N LEU A 128 12.52 2.37 4.20
CA LEU A 128 11.32 1.56 4.44
C LEU A 128 10.43 2.20 5.51
N TYR A 129 11.01 2.77 6.55
CA TYR A 129 10.28 3.58 7.53
C TYR A 129 9.59 4.78 6.88
N GLN A 130 10.30 5.50 6.00
CA GLN A 130 9.70 6.59 5.22
C GLN A 130 8.61 6.10 4.27
N ALA A 131 8.75 4.90 3.69
CA ALA A 131 7.73 4.27 2.85
C ALA A 131 6.45 4.04 3.66
N LEU A 132 6.57 3.51 4.87
CA LEU A 132 5.46 3.28 5.77
C LEU A 132 4.74 4.60 6.12
N CYS A 133 5.49 5.67 6.43
CA CYS A 133 4.92 7.00 6.63
C CYS A 133 4.21 7.56 5.39
N LYS A 134 4.64 7.20 4.17
CA LYS A 134 3.95 7.59 2.93
C LYS A 134 2.73 6.74 2.64
N ALA A 135 2.71 5.48 3.02
CA ALA A 135 1.53 4.63 2.90
C ALA A 135 0.35 5.17 3.74
N MET A 136 0.63 5.81 4.88
CA MET A 136 -0.38 6.46 5.74
C MET A 136 -1.18 7.59 5.06
N TYR A 137 -0.74 8.11 3.91
CA TYR A 137 -1.53 9.11 3.16
C TYR A 137 -2.84 8.55 2.60
N LYS A 138 -3.01 7.22 2.62
CA LYS A 138 -4.29 6.53 2.36
C LYS A 138 -4.63 5.63 3.55
N PRO A 139 -5.25 6.17 4.62
CA PRO A 139 -5.48 5.44 5.87
C PRO A 139 -6.29 4.15 5.68
N ALA A 140 -7.37 4.18 4.89
CA ALA A 140 -8.19 3.01 4.62
C ALA A 140 -7.38 1.83 4.04
N ALA A 141 -6.54 2.12 3.04
CA ALA A 141 -5.66 1.15 2.42
C ALA A 141 -4.57 0.66 3.38
N PHE A 142 -4.02 1.56 4.21
CA PHE A 142 -3.00 1.23 5.19
C PHE A 142 -3.52 0.25 6.24
N PHE A 143 -4.68 0.52 6.84
CA PHE A 143 -5.23 -0.35 7.87
C PHE A 143 -5.59 -1.73 7.30
N LYS A 144 -6.31 -1.78 6.17
CA LYS A 144 -6.71 -3.04 5.53
C LYS A 144 -5.55 -3.80 4.88
N GLY A 145 -4.49 -3.12 4.44
CA GLY A 145 -3.37 -3.72 3.71
C GLY A 145 -2.16 -4.05 4.57
N ILE A 146 -1.99 -3.39 5.71
CA ILE A 146 -0.81 -3.53 6.58
C ILE A 146 -1.20 -3.97 7.99
N ILE A 147 -1.97 -3.14 8.72
CA ILE A 147 -2.21 -3.37 10.16
C ILE A 147 -3.08 -4.59 10.42
N LEU A 148 -4.24 -4.69 9.75
CA LEU A 148 -5.16 -5.81 9.97
C LEU A 148 -4.52 -7.14 9.55
N PRO A 149 -3.90 -7.29 8.35
CA PRO A 149 -3.20 -8.52 8.00
C PRO A 149 -2.06 -8.87 8.96
N LEU A 150 -1.33 -7.87 9.47
CA LEU A 150 -0.27 -8.10 10.46
C LEU A 150 -0.84 -8.68 11.77
N CYS A 151 -1.94 -8.10 12.27
CA CYS A 151 -2.63 -8.59 13.47
C CYS A 151 -3.27 -9.97 13.27
N GLU A 152 -3.93 -10.20 12.12
CA GLU A 152 -4.61 -11.46 11.78
C GLU A 152 -3.63 -12.60 11.53
N SER A 153 -2.40 -12.32 11.09
CA SER A 153 -1.41 -13.36 10.79
C SER A 153 -0.96 -14.20 11.99
N GLY A 154 -1.22 -13.76 13.23
CA GLY A 154 -0.79 -14.45 14.46
C GLY A 154 0.72 -14.53 14.68
N THR A 155 1.53 -14.04 13.74
CA THR A 155 3.00 -14.10 13.75
C THR A 155 3.65 -12.74 13.99
N CYS A 156 2.86 -11.73 14.34
CA CYS A 156 3.34 -10.38 14.64
C CYS A 156 4.18 -10.38 15.93
N THR A 157 5.43 -9.96 15.81
CA THR A 157 6.39 -9.86 16.91
C THR A 157 6.28 -8.52 17.64
N LEU A 158 6.74 -8.46 18.89
CA LEU A 158 6.80 -7.21 19.67
C LEU A 158 7.62 -6.12 18.98
N ARG A 159 8.67 -6.50 18.23
CA ARG A 159 9.52 -5.55 17.49
C ARG A 159 8.76 -4.94 16.32
N GLU A 160 8.08 -5.77 15.51
CA GLU A 160 7.20 -5.28 14.44
C GLU A 160 6.16 -4.32 15.04
N ALA A 161 5.40 -4.75 16.05
CA ALA A 161 4.38 -3.93 16.69
C ALA A 161 4.91 -2.58 17.20
N THR A 162 6.11 -2.55 17.78
CA THR A 162 6.74 -1.30 18.25
C THR A 162 7.07 -0.35 17.08
N ILE A 163 7.54 -0.89 15.95
CA ILE A 163 7.90 -0.09 14.78
C ILE A 163 6.63 0.47 14.10
N PHE A 164 5.62 -0.36 13.85
CA PHE A 164 4.36 0.08 13.23
C PHE A 164 3.62 1.08 14.11
N SER A 165 3.56 0.86 15.42
CA SER A 165 2.93 1.82 16.36
C SER A 165 3.64 3.18 16.38
N SER A 166 4.97 3.20 16.23
CA SER A 166 5.72 4.46 16.15
C SER A 166 5.33 5.33 14.95
N VAL A 167 4.92 4.70 13.83
CA VAL A 167 4.43 5.43 12.65
C VAL A 167 3.01 5.92 12.87
N LEU A 168 2.14 5.09 13.44
CA LEU A 168 0.76 5.47 13.80
C LEU A 168 0.74 6.67 14.77
N ALA A 169 1.68 6.73 15.72
CA ALA A 169 1.79 7.83 16.67
C ALA A 169 2.32 9.13 16.04
N LYS A 170 3.06 9.05 14.93
CA LYS A 170 3.65 10.22 14.26
C LYS A 170 2.73 10.89 13.24
N VAL A 171 1.85 10.13 12.60
CA VAL A 171 1.01 10.62 11.51
C VAL A 171 -0.37 10.98 12.04
N SER A 172 -0.92 12.11 11.58
CA SER A 172 -2.31 12.47 11.89
C SER A 172 -3.27 11.60 11.08
N ILE A 173 -4.17 10.89 11.76
CA ILE A 173 -5.11 9.95 11.17
C ILE A 173 -6.53 10.53 11.32
N PRO A 174 -7.35 10.58 10.24
CA PRO A 174 -8.74 10.97 10.35
C PRO A 174 -9.51 10.09 11.35
N MET A 175 -10.36 10.72 12.16
CA MET A 175 -11.03 10.08 13.30
C MET A 175 -11.84 8.84 12.91
N PHE A 176 -12.55 8.89 11.79
CA PHE A 176 -13.39 7.78 11.33
C PHE A 176 -12.58 6.51 11.02
N HIS A 177 -11.47 6.65 10.28
CA HIS A 177 -10.60 5.53 9.98
C HIS A 177 -9.93 4.95 11.24
N ALA A 178 -9.52 5.83 12.17
CA ALA A 178 -8.94 5.40 13.45
C ALA A 178 -9.95 4.61 14.29
N ALA A 179 -11.20 5.10 14.40
CA ALA A 179 -12.26 4.42 15.14
C ALA A 179 -12.57 3.03 14.56
N ALA A 180 -12.72 2.94 13.24
CA ALA A 180 -12.95 1.66 12.56
C ALA A 180 -11.80 0.67 12.76
N ALA A 181 -10.54 1.14 12.65
CA ALA A 181 -9.36 0.31 12.87
C ALA A 181 -9.28 -0.21 14.31
N MET A 182 -9.50 0.65 15.31
CA MET A 182 -9.50 0.26 16.72
C MET A 182 -10.57 -0.79 17.02
N LEU A 183 -11.79 -0.59 16.51
CA LEU A 183 -12.88 -1.54 16.66
C LEU A 183 -12.53 -2.91 16.06
N LYS A 184 -11.97 -2.93 14.85
CA LYS A 184 -11.61 -4.19 14.18
C LYS A 184 -10.48 -4.93 14.91
N VAL A 185 -9.46 -4.21 15.39
CA VAL A 185 -8.38 -4.79 16.21
C VAL A 185 -8.93 -5.34 17.53
N GLY A 186 -9.87 -4.64 18.17
CA GLY A 186 -10.55 -5.12 19.37
C GLY A 186 -11.27 -6.45 19.17
N PHE A 187 -12.00 -6.59 18.05
CA PHE A 187 -12.67 -7.85 17.69
C PHE A 187 -11.68 -9.00 17.46
N LEU A 188 -10.56 -8.74 16.78
CA LEU A 188 -9.53 -9.76 16.56
C LEU A 188 -8.94 -10.29 17.89
N PHE A 189 -8.75 -9.42 18.88
CA PHE A 189 -8.29 -9.85 20.20
C PHE A 189 -9.29 -10.75 20.92
N THR A 190 -10.59 -10.54 20.72
CA THR A 190 -11.63 -11.37 21.33
C THR A 190 -11.76 -12.74 20.66
N GLU A 191 -11.54 -12.83 19.35
CA GLU A 191 -11.61 -14.09 18.60
C GLU A 191 -10.41 -15.02 18.86
N VAL A 192 -9.22 -14.47 19.13
CA VAL A 192 -8.01 -15.27 19.40
C VAL A 192 -7.97 -15.83 20.83
N ASN A 193 -8.75 -15.27 21.76
CA ASN A 193 -8.78 -15.67 23.17
C ASN A 193 -10.03 -16.50 23.57
N LEU A 194 -10.80 -16.98 22.60
CA LEU A 194 -11.92 -17.92 22.76
C LEU A 194 -11.61 -19.22 22.02
#